data_AF-A0A0G0WI17-F1
#
_entry.id   AF-A0A0G0WI17-F1
#
_cell.length_a   1.000
_cell.length_b   1.000
_cell.length_c   1.000
_cell.angle_alpha   90.00
_cell.angle_beta   90.00
_cell.angle_gamma   90.00
#
_symmetry.space_group_name_H-M   'P 1'
#
loop_
_entity.id
_entity.type
_entity.pdbx_description
1 polymer ?
#
loop_
_entity_poly.entity_id
_entity_poly.type
_entity_poly.pdbx_seq_one_letter_code
_entity_poly.pdbx_strand_id
1 'polypeptide(L)'
;MLTYSERAKLCVNLTAKRLLQLMDDKQTNLALAADVTTKKELLQIASELGPHICVLKTHIDIIEDFDTELITKLQRLWEKHNFLIFEDRKFADIGNTVKEQYQGGIYHIADWAHITNAHTVPGPGIIHGTRIL
;
A
#
# COMPACT_ATOMS: atom_id res chain seq x y z
N MET A 1 21.67 14.55 -9.78
CA MET A 1 20.38 13.85 -9.66
C MET A 1 19.60 14.54 -8.55
N LEU A 2 18.30 14.77 -8.71
CA LEU A 2 17.50 15.44 -7.67
C LEU A 2 17.33 14.53 -6.45
N THR A 3 17.36 15.10 -5.25
CA THR A 3 17.07 14.40 -3.98
C THR A 3 15.59 14.02 -3.87
N TYR A 4 15.21 13.20 -2.88
CA TYR A 4 13.81 12.86 -2.64
C TYR A 4 12.99 14.11 -2.29
N SER A 5 13.50 14.97 -1.41
CA SER A 5 12.88 16.28 -1.08
C SER A 5 12.70 17.20 -2.29
N GLU A 6 13.68 17.26 -3.21
CA GLU A 6 13.56 18.05 -4.44
C GLU A 6 12.51 17.47 -5.39
N ARG A 7 12.49 16.15 -5.56
CA ARG A 7 11.48 15.46 -6.37
C ARG A 7 10.07 15.64 -5.79
N ALA A 8 9.93 15.66 -4.46
CA ALA A 8 8.64 15.87 -3.79
C ALA A 8 8.04 17.24 -4.13
N LYS A 9 8.87 18.28 -4.31
CA LYS A 9 8.42 19.62 -4.71
C LYS A 9 7.82 19.65 -6.12
N LEU A 10 8.26 18.75 -7.00
CA LEU A 10 7.82 18.65 -8.40
C LEU A 10 6.68 17.64 -8.61
N CYS A 11 6.37 16.82 -7.59
CA CYS A 11 5.42 15.73 -7.73
C CYS A 11 3.97 16.21 -7.56
N VAL A 12 3.11 15.89 -8.54
CA VAL A 12 1.67 16.23 -8.53
C VAL A 12 0.86 15.21 -7.73
N ASN A 13 1.26 13.93 -7.74
CA ASN A 13 0.55 12.89 -7.02
C ASN A 13 0.85 12.99 -5.51
N LEU A 14 -0.20 13.20 -4.70
CA LEU A 14 -0.06 13.43 -3.25
C LEU A 14 0.56 12.24 -2.50
N THR A 15 0.19 11.01 -2.87
CA THR A 15 0.76 9.79 -2.29
C THR A 15 2.25 9.68 -2.59
N ALA A 16 2.64 9.93 -3.84
CA ALA A 16 4.05 9.91 -4.25
C ALA A 16 4.85 11.04 -3.60
N LYS A 17 4.26 12.24 -3.47
CA LYS A 17 4.86 13.36 -2.73
C LYS A 17 5.10 13.00 -1.27
N ARG A 18 4.11 12.40 -0.59
CA ARG A 18 4.23 11.91 0.78
C ARG A 18 5.33 10.85 0.90
N LEU A 19 5.37 9.89 -0.01
CA LEU A 19 6.41 8.86 -0.02
C LEU A 19 7.81 9.47 -0.13
N LEU A 20 8.00 10.41 -1.07
CA LEU A 20 9.29 11.06 -1.26
C LEU A 20 9.73 11.87 -0.03
N GLN A 21 8.82 12.60 0.60
CA GLN A 21 9.10 13.33 1.85
C GLN A 21 9.49 12.37 2.96
N LEU A 22 8.72 11.29 3.12
CA LEU A 22 8.96 10.25 4.12
C LEU A 22 10.31 9.56 3.94
N MET A 23 10.71 9.26 2.70
CA MET A 23 12.01 8.67 2.40
C MET A 23 13.16 9.60 2.79
N ASP A 24 13.00 10.89 2.57
CA ASP A 24 13.95 11.93 2.98
C ASP A 24 13.99 12.08 4.51
N ASP A 25 12.84 12.19 5.17
CA ASP A 25 12.74 12.38 6.62
C ASP A 25 13.32 11.19 7.40
N LYS A 26 13.02 9.95 6.97
CA LYS A 26 13.46 8.72 7.64
C LYS A 26 14.79 8.17 7.13
N GLN A 27 15.37 8.80 6.10
CA GLN A 27 16.59 8.31 5.42
C GLN A 27 16.47 6.83 5.02
N THR A 28 15.32 6.43 4.48
CA THR A 28 15.08 5.07 4.01
C THR A 28 14.36 5.07 2.68
N ASN A 29 14.80 4.19 1.80
CA ASN A 29 14.15 3.87 0.54
C ASN A 29 13.76 2.38 0.45
N LEU A 30 13.76 1.69 1.60
CA LEU A 30 13.43 0.27 1.69
C LEU A 30 11.92 0.07 1.67
N ALA A 31 11.45 -0.66 0.67
CA ALA A 31 10.13 -1.26 0.64
C ALA A 31 10.24 -2.73 1.08
N LEU A 32 9.55 -3.12 2.14
CA LEU A 32 9.56 -4.48 2.66
C LEU A 32 8.39 -5.27 2.11
N ALA A 33 8.65 -6.45 1.53
CA ALA A 33 7.64 -7.45 1.23
C ALA A 33 7.39 -8.34 2.46
N ALA A 34 6.23 -8.19 3.10
CA ALA A 34 5.86 -8.96 4.29
C ALA A 34 4.95 -10.14 3.91
N ASP A 35 5.51 -11.10 3.18
CA ASP A 35 4.77 -12.26 2.66
C ASP A 35 4.71 -13.38 3.73
N VAL A 36 3.92 -13.13 4.76
CA VAL A 36 3.58 -14.08 5.84
C VAL A 36 2.09 -14.43 5.78
N THR A 37 1.68 -15.53 6.42
CA THR A 37 0.30 -16.03 6.32
C THR A 37 -0.55 -15.78 7.58
N THR A 38 0.01 -15.17 8.63
CA THR A 38 -0.72 -14.89 9.87
C THR A 38 -0.75 -13.41 10.23
N LYS A 39 -1.88 -12.95 10.77
CA LYS A 39 -2.08 -11.60 11.31
C LYS A 39 -1.01 -11.25 12.35
N LYS A 40 -0.66 -12.21 13.21
CA LYS A 40 0.33 -12.02 14.28
C LYS A 40 1.71 -11.66 13.71
N GLU A 41 2.19 -12.44 12.75
CA GLU A 41 3.52 -12.23 12.16
C GLU A 41 3.57 -10.92 11.36
N LEU A 42 2.52 -10.62 10.58
CA LEU A 42 2.44 -9.38 9.80
C LEU A 42 2.53 -8.15 10.71
N LEU A 43 1.76 -8.14 11.81
CA LEU A 43 1.78 -7.03 12.78
C LEU A 43 3.11 -6.94 13.54
N GLN A 44 3.74 -8.07 13.85
CA GLN A 44 5.06 -8.09 14.48
C GLN A 44 6.12 -7.48 13.55
N ILE A 45 6.19 -7.92 12.30
CA ILE A 45 7.08 -7.37 11.27
C ILE A 45 6.85 -5.87 11.11
N ALA A 46 5.60 -5.44 10.97
CA ALA A 46 5.25 -4.03 10.80
C ALA A 46 5.65 -3.17 12.02
N SER A 47 5.55 -3.72 13.24
CA SER A 47 5.95 -3.02 14.47
C SER A 47 7.46 -2.92 14.63
N GLU A 48 8.20 -3.99 14.31
CA GLU A 48 9.66 -4.04 14.49
C GLU A 48 10.40 -3.29 13.37
N LEU A 49 9.98 -3.47 12.12
CA LEU A 49 10.66 -2.90 10.95
C LEU A 49 10.05 -1.58 10.49
N GLY A 50 8.87 -1.20 11.00
CA GLY A 50 8.20 0.06 10.70
C GLY A 50 9.12 1.30 10.73
N PRO A 51 9.96 1.51 11.76
CA PRO A 51 10.90 2.64 11.81
C PRO A 51 11.92 2.69 10.66
N HIS A 52 12.19 1.58 9.99
CA HIS A 52 13.29 1.42 9.03
C HIS A 52 12.84 1.34 7.56
N ILE A 53 11.53 1.28 7.30
CA ILE A 53 10.97 1.14 5.95
C ILE A 53 10.20 2.39 5.51
N CYS A 54 10.15 2.63 4.20
CA CYS A 54 9.26 3.63 3.62
C CYS A 54 7.91 3.05 3.17
N VAL A 55 7.91 1.77 2.80
CA VAL A 55 6.72 1.05 2.32
C VAL A 55 6.68 -0.35 2.94
N LEU A 56 5.51 -0.75 3.41
CA LEU A 56 5.18 -2.14 3.73
C LEU A 56 4.28 -2.68 2.62
N LYS A 57 4.78 -3.67 1.86
CA LYS A 57 4.02 -4.37 0.84
C LYS A 57 3.35 -5.61 1.45
N THR A 58 2.05 -5.76 1.21
CA THR A 58 1.23 -6.86 1.69
C THR A 58 0.69 -7.72 0.55
N HIS A 59 0.32 -8.95 0.89
CA HIS A 59 -0.65 -9.77 0.18
C HIS A 59 -1.73 -10.11 1.21
N ILE A 60 -2.79 -9.31 1.30
CA ILE A 60 -3.79 -9.51 2.36
C ILE A 60 -4.57 -10.81 2.17
N ASP A 61 -4.64 -11.28 0.92
CA ASP A 61 -5.37 -12.46 0.48
C ASP A 61 -4.70 -13.80 0.84
N ILE A 62 -3.46 -13.79 1.33
CA ILE A 62 -2.76 -14.97 1.85
C ILE A 62 -2.80 -15.08 3.39
N ILE A 63 -3.43 -14.12 4.08
CA ILE A 63 -3.57 -14.16 5.55
C ILE A 63 -4.73 -15.08 5.93
N GLU A 64 -4.42 -16.19 6.60
CA GLU A 64 -5.38 -17.23 6.95
C GLU A 64 -6.41 -16.78 8.00
N ASP A 65 -5.99 -15.92 8.93
CA ASP A 65 -6.77 -15.40 10.05
C ASP A 65 -7.14 -13.92 9.88
N PHE A 66 -7.44 -13.51 8.63
CA PHE A 66 -7.85 -12.14 8.31
C PHE A 66 -9.13 -11.72 9.05
N ASP A 67 -9.09 -10.54 9.63
CA ASP A 67 -10.25 -9.80 10.12
C ASP A 67 -10.03 -8.28 9.99
N THR A 68 -11.08 -7.49 10.20
CA THR A 68 -10.99 -6.03 10.13
C THR A 68 -10.15 -5.43 11.25
N GLU A 69 -9.91 -6.19 12.34
CA GLU A 69 -9.00 -5.80 13.41
C GLU A 69 -7.54 -5.73 12.94
N LEU A 70 -7.11 -6.66 12.07
CA LEU A 70 -5.80 -6.58 11.41
C LEU A 70 -5.59 -5.23 10.74
N ILE A 71 -6.54 -4.81 9.90
CA ILE A 71 -6.44 -3.54 9.16
C ILE A 71 -6.36 -2.36 10.13
N THR A 72 -7.19 -2.35 11.17
CA THR A 72 -7.17 -1.30 12.20
C THR A 72 -5.80 -1.21 12.91
N LYS A 73 -5.21 -2.37 13.24
CA LYS A 73 -3.88 -2.42 13.90
C LYS A 73 -2.76 -2.02 12.94
N LEU A 74 -2.82 -2.45 11.69
CA LEU A 74 -1.86 -2.05 10.65
C LEU A 74 -1.91 -0.55 10.39
N GLN A 75 -3.12 0.04 10.46
CA GLN A 75 -3.32 1.47 10.36
C GLN A 75 -2.59 2.26 11.46
N ARG A 76 -2.78 1.83 12.72
CA ARG A 76 -2.06 2.42 13.86
C ARG A 76 -0.54 2.31 13.71
N LEU A 77 -0.04 1.22 13.14
CA LEU A 77 1.40 1.02 12.93
C LEU A 77 1.96 1.93 11.84
N TRP A 78 1.25 2.12 10.73
CA TRP A 78 1.71 3.05 9.68
C TRP A 78 1.75 4.48 10.20
N GLU A 79 0.75 4.89 10.99
CA GLU A 79 0.71 6.22 11.60
C GLU A 79 1.87 6.41 12.59
N LYS A 80 2.05 5.43 13.48
CA LYS A 80 3.09 5.46 14.53
C LYS A 80 4.50 5.50 13.95
N HIS A 81 4.76 4.70 12.92
CA HIS A 81 6.11 4.51 12.37
C HIS A 81 6.35 5.27 11.07
N ASN A 82 5.34 5.97 10.57
CA ASN A 82 5.34 6.73 9.32
C ASN A 82 5.92 5.90 8.16
N PHE A 83 5.13 4.96 7.64
CA PHE A 83 5.38 4.24 6.37
C PHE A 83 4.07 4.22 5.55
N LEU A 84 4.15 3.89 4.26
CA LEU A 84 2.96 3.65 3.44
C LEU A 84 2.67 2.16 3.29
N ILE A 85 1.39 1.81 3.17
CA ILE A 85 0.94 0.45 2.93
C ILE A 85 0.68 0.28 1.43
N PHE A 86 1.26 -0.75 0.83
CA PHE A 86 1.07 -1.14 -0.56
C PHE A 86 0.46 -2.54 -0.63
N GLU A 87 -0.80 -2.66 -1.04
CA GLU A 87 -1.40 -3.96 -1.32
C GLU A 87 -1.06 -4.40 -2.75
N ASP A 88 -0.25 -5.45 -2.87
CA ASP A 88 0.28 -5.99 -4.12
C ASP A 88 -0.72 -6.93 -4.82
N ARG A 89 -1.95 -6.44 -5.00
CA ARG A 89 -3.08 -7.24 -5.50
C ARG A 89 -2.96 -7.62 -6.98
N LYS A 90 -2.18 -6.89 -7.76
CA LYS A 90 -1.98 -7.08 -9.21
C LYS A 90 -3.30 -7.20 -9.96
N PHE A 91 -4.17 -6.18 -9.85
CA PHE A 91 -5.45 -6.19 -10.57
C PHE A 91 -5.25 -6.43 -12.06
N ALA A 92 -6.07 -7.28 -12.68
CA ALA A 92 -5.89 -7.70 -14.08
C ALA A 92 -7.22 -7.91 -14.83
N ASP A 93 -8.29 -7.24 -14.40
CA ASP A 93 -9.63 -7.39 -14.96
C ASP A 93 -10.10 -6.06 -15.61
N ILE A 94 -11.32 -6.06 -16.18
CA ILE A 94 -11.94 -4.87 -16.76
C ILE A 94 -12.40 -3.87 -15.68
N GLY A 95 -12.56 -2.60 -16.09
CA GLY A 95 -12.74 -1.49 -15.16
C GLY A 95 -13.84 -1.67 -14.10
N ASN A 96 -15.03 -2.17 -14.48
CA ASN A 96 -16.13 -2.35 -13.50
C ASN A 96 -15.82 -3.45 -12.48
N THR A 97 -15.29 -4.60 -12.93
CA THR A 97 -14.94 -5.70 -12.03
C THR A 97 -13.83 -5.31 -11.07
N VAL A 98 -12.80 -4.62 -11.57
CA VAL A 98 -11.70 -4.14 -10.72
C VAL A 98 -12.17 -3.14 -9.67
N LYS A 99 -13.14 -2.28 -10.00
CA LYS A 99 -13.74 -1.35 -9.03
C LYS A 99 -14.34 -2.10 -7.84
N GLU A 100 -15.13 -3.14 -8.09
CA GLU A 100 -15.76 -3.96 -7.03
C GLU A 100 -14.71 -4.76 -6.23
N GLN A 101 -13.68 -5.28 -6.89
CA GLN A 101 -12.58 -5.99 -6.22
C GLN A 101 -11.73 -5.06 -5.34
N TYR A 102 -11.61 -3.78 -5.73
CA TYR A 102 -10.80 -2.80 -5.03
C TYR A 102 -11.55 -2.13 -3.87
N GLN A 103 -12.81 -1.76 -4.07
CA GLN A 103 -13.65 -1.06 -3.08
C GLN A 103 -14.42 -1.99 -2.13
N GLY A 104 -14.80 -3.17 -2.61
CA GLY A 104 -15.70 -4.08 -1.92
C GLY A 104 -15.04 -5.37 -1.46
N GLY A 105 -15.87 -6.41 -1.40
CA GLY A 105 -15.47 -7.73 -0.95
C GLY A 105 -15.07 -7.75 0.53
N ILE A 106 -14.39 -8.81 0.95
CA ILE A 106 -13.94 -8.98 2.34
C ILE A 106 -12.84 -7.98 2.70
N TYR A 107 -12.02 -7.61 1.72
CA TYR A 107 -10.76 -6.90 1.97
C TYR A 107 -10.85 -5.39 1.90
N HIS A 108 -11.83 -4.81 1.19
CA HIS A 108 -12.00 -3.35 1.09
C HIS A 108 -10.67 -2.59 0.88
N ILE A 109 -9.85 -3.05 -0.08
CA ILE A 109 -8.44 -2.65 -0.23
C ILE A 109 -8.28 -1.12 -0.33
N ALA A 110 -9.19 -0.47 -1.03
CA ALA A 110 -9.23 0.98 -1.20
C ALA A 110 -9.32 1.79 0.11
N ASP A 111 -9.85 1.20 1.18
CA ASP A 111 -10.10 1.91 2.44
C ASP A 111 -8.83 2.06 3.29
N TRP A 112 -7.78 1.29 3.00
CA TRP A 112 -6.58 1.23 3.84
C TRP A 112 -5.25 1.17 3.10
N ALA A 113 -5.22 0.66 1.85
CA ALA A 113 -4.01 0.62 1.07
C ALA A 113 -3.72 2.01 0.46
N HIS A 114 -2.54 2.55 0.73
CA HIS A 114 -2.12 3.84 0.15
C HIS A 114 -1.74 3.69 -1.33
N ILE A 115 -1.22 2.51 -1.69
CA ILE A 115 -0.76 2.16 -3.02
C ILE A 115 -1.36 0.79 -3.37
N THR A 116 -1.69 0.58 -4.64
CA THR A 116 -1.91 -0.74 -5.23
C THR A 116 -1.28 -0.79 -6.62
N ASN A 117 -1.36 -1.93 -7.31
CA ASN A 117 -0.84 -2.11 -8.65
C ASN A 117 -1.83 -2.88 -9.55
N ALA A 118 -1.63 -2.72 -10.86
CA ALA A 118 -2.46 -3.32 -11.88
C ALA A 118 -1.61 -3.73 -13.08
N HIS A 119 -1.98 -4.84 -13.71
CA HIS A 119 -1.46 -5.24 -15.00
C HIS A 119 -2.04 -4.36 -16.11
N THR A 120 -1.23 -4.06 -17.13
CA THR A 120 -1.65 -3.22 -18.27
C THR A 120 -2.38 -4.01 -19.36
N VAL A 121 -2.41 -5.35 -19.28
CA VAL A 121 -3.01 -6.23 -20.29
C VAL A 121 -4.49 -5.93 -20.60
N PRO A 122 -5.37 -5.54 -19.65
CA PRO A 122 -6.78 -5.25 -19.94
C PRO A 122 -7.01 -3.89 -20.62
N GLY A 123 -5.95 -3.10 -20.84
CA GLY A 123 -6.03 -1.76 -21.42
C GLY A 123 -6.37 -0.66 -20.39
N PRO A 124 -6.54 0.60 -20.83
CA PRO A 124 -6.63 1.77 -19.95
C PRO A 124 -7.88 1.80 -19.05
N GLY A 125 -8.87 0.95 -19.31
CA GLY A 125 -10.07 0.83 -18.47
C GLY A 125 -9.74 0.44 -17.02
N ILE A 126 -8.65 -0.30 -16.79
CA ILE A 126 -8.23 -0.68 -15.43
C ILE A 126 -7.78 0.52 -14.59
N ILE A 127 -7.15 1.51 -15.22
CA ILE A 127 -6.72 2.74 -14.54
C ILE A 127 -7.95 3.53 -14.11
N HIS A 128 -8.99 3.58 -14.95
CA HIS A 128 -10.24 4.26 -14.61
C HIS A 128 -11.00 3.54 -13.51
N GLY A 129 -11.05 2.20 -13.54
CA GLY A 129 -11.70 1.39 -12.50
C GLY A 129 -11.02 1.46 -11.13
N THR A 130 -9.70 1.64 -11.11
CA THR A 130 -8.91 1.80 -9.87
C THR A 130 -8.78 3.24 -9.40
N ARG A 131 -9.24 4.21 -10.19
CA ARG A 131 -9.27 5.63 -9.81
C ARG A 131 -10.55 5.91 -9.03
N ILE A 132 -10.50 5.61 -7.75
CA ILE A 132 -11.58 5.97 -6.83
C ILE A 132 -11.50 7.49 -6.59
N LEU A 133 -12.65 8.16 -6.68
CA LEU A 133 -12.82 9.59 -6.39
C LEU A 133 -12.72 9.86 -4.89
#